data_AF-A0A1G7F476-F1
#
_entry.id   AF-A0A1G7F476-F1
#
_cell.length_a   1.000
_cell.length_b   1.000
_cell.length_c   1.000
_cell.angle_alpha   90.00
_cell.angle_beta   90.00
_cell.angle_gamma   90.00
#
_symmetry.space_group_name_H-M   'P 1'
#
loop_
_entity.id
_entity.type
_entity.pdbx_description
1 polymer ?
#
loop_
_entity_poly.entity_id
_entity_poly.type
_entity_poly.pdbx_seq_one_letter_code
_entity_poly.pdbx_strand_id
1 'polypeptide(L)' 'MEPFLVSGQGTGAVDLLNVSKGEKFVFVLKGRAGLLFNSHQLELNEGDGIYLDSSLRCQLSSSDGGEVSIVALVAR' A
#
# COMPACT_ATOMS: atom_id res chain seq x y z
N MET A 1 -2.23 16.80 -4.39
CA MET A 1 -2.31 15.35 -4.65
C MET A 1 -1.03 14.97 -5.37
N GLU A 2 -0.19 14.16 -4.74
CA GLU A 2 1.14 13.78 -5.22
C GLU A 2 1.14 12.28 -5.56
N PRO A 3 1.43 11.88 -6.82
CA PRO A 3 1.49 10.48 -7.21
C PRO A 3 2.87 9.88 -7.00
N PHE A 4 2.91 8.61 -6.59
CA PHE A 4 4.12 7.82 -6.41
C PHE A 4 3.93 6.44 -7.05
N LEU A 5 4.90 6.03 -7.89
CA LEU A 5 5.02 4.64 -8.34
C LEU A 5 5.99 3.93 -7.41
N VAL A 6 5.57 2.79 -6.89
CA VAL A 6 6.28 2.10 -5.82
C VAL A 6 6.36 0.62 -6.11
N SER A 7 7.59 0.08 -6.09
CA SER A 7 7.85 -1.34 -6.35
C SER A 7 8.75 -1.93 -5.27
N GLY A 8 8.49 -3.18 -4.89
CA GLY A 8 9.31 -3.92 -3.94
C GLY A 8 9.29 -5.43 -4.23
N GLN A 9 10.26 -6.15 -3.68
CA GLN A 9 10.38 -7.60 -3.77
C GLN A 9 10.71 -8.22 -2.40
N GLY A 10 10.29 -9.46 -2.18
CA GLY A 10 10.56 -10.22 -0.95
C GLY A 10 9.55 -9.99 0.17
N THR A 11 9.63 -10.79 1.23
CA THR A 11 8.74 -10.72 2.43
C THR A 11 9.07 -9.56 3.36
N GLY A 12 10.01 -8.69 2.97
CA GLY A 12 10.29 -7.46 3.69
C GLY A 12 9.10 -6.54 3.53
N ALA A 13 8.42 -6.23 4.64
CA ALA A 13 7.39 -5.20 4.65
C ALA A 13 7.98 -3.97 3.97
N VAL A 14 7.51 -3.69 2.77
CA VAL A 14 7.93 -2.49 2.08
C VAL A 14 7.28 -1.40 2.91
N ASP A 15 8.04 -0.77 3.80
CA ASP A 15 7.56 0.23 4.77
C ASP A 15 7.24 1.53 4.04
N LEU A 16 6.42 1.41 3.01
CA LEU A 16 6.23 2.36 1.92
C LEU A 16 5.51 3.60 2.39
N LEU A 17 4.79 3.50 3.51
CA LEU A 17 3.84 4.51 3.93
C LEU A 17 3.82 4.72 5.44
N ASN A 18 5.00 4.70 6.07
CA ASN A 18 5.22 5.53 7.28
C ASN A 18 5.16 7.06 6.95
N VAL A 19 4.93 7.39 5.68
CA VAL A 19 4.86 8.74 5.11
C VAL A 19 3.52 9.41 5.44
N SER A 20 3.61 10.38 6.36
CA SER A 20 2.80 11.60 6.56
C SER A 20 1.27 11.55 6.67
N LYS A 21 0.74 12.41 7.56
CA LYS A 21 -0.67 12.82 7.66
C LYS A 21 -1.23 13.16 6.27
N GLY A 22 -2.36 12.56 5.90
CA GLY A 22 -3.04 12.83 4.63
C GLY A 22 -3.83 11.62 4.13
N GLU A 23 -4.87 11.88 3.34
CA GLU A 23 -5.68 10.84 2.70
C GLU A 23 -4.88 10.18 1.58
N LYS A 24 -5.06 8.87 1.39
CA LYS A 24 -4.27 8.09 0.43
C LYS A 24 -5.17 7.20 -0.41
N PHE A 25 -4.86 7.11 -1.69
CA PHE A 25 -5.41 6.10 -2.57
C PHE A 25 -4.28 5.19 -3.04
N VAL A 26 -4.47 3.88 -2.96
CA VAL A 26 -3.49 2.87 -3.39
C VAL A 26 -4.15 1.97 -4.41
N PHE A 27 -3.44 1.67 -5.49
CA PHE A 27 -3.88 0.75 -6.55
C PHE A 27 -2.77 -0.24 -6.87
N VAL A 28 -3.10 -1.54 -6.91
CA VAL A 28 -2.13 -2.60 -7.20
C VAL A 28 -2.00 -2.80 -8.70
N LEU A 29 -0.83 -2.48 -9.25
CA LEU A 29 -0.52 -2.69 -10.65
C LEU A 29 -0.08 -4.12 -10.95
N LYS A 30 0.65 -4.74 -10.01
CA LYS A 30 1.24 -6.07 -10.16
C LYS A 30 1.46 -6.74 -8.80
N GLY A 31 1.29 -8.05 -8.72
CA GLY A 31 1.49 -8.87 -7.54
C GLY A 31 0.35 -8.79 -6.52
N ARG A 32 0.66 -9.21 -5.28
CA ARG A 32 -0.27 -9.18 -4.15
C ARG A 32 0.30 -8.33 -3.02
N ALA A 33 -0.48 -7.33 -2.61
CA ALA A 33 -0.16 -6.46 -1.49
C ALA A 33 -0.94 -6.86 -0.24
N GLY A 34 -0.25 -6.99 0.88
CA GLY A 34 -0.84 -7.08 2.21
C GLY A 34 -0.94 -5.69 2.82
N LEU A 35 -2.08 -5.37 3.42
CA LEU A 35 -2.32 -4.14 4.15
C LEU A 35 -2.65 -4.48 5.61
N LEU A 36 -1.83 -3.99 6.54
CA LEU A 36 -2.09 -4.07 7.98
C LEU A 36 -2.49 -2.71 8.51
N PHE A 37 -3.66 -2.62 9.14
CA PHE A 37 -4.17 -1.38 9.77
C PHE A 37 -4.99 -1.73 11.01
N ASN A 38 -4.78 -1.06 12.15
CA ASN A 38 -5.56 -1.27 13.39
C ASN A 38 -5.79 -2.77 13.76
N SER A 39 -4.75 -3.61 13.63
CA SER A 39 -4.84 -5.07 13.85
C SER A 39 -5.72 -5.86 12.86
N HIS A 40 -6.23 -5.21 11.82
CA HIS A 40 -6.86 -5.85 10.67
C HIS A 40 -5.86 -6.07 9.55
N GLN A 41 -5.97 -7.22 8.90
CA GLN A 41 -5.24 -7.56 7.70
C GLN A 41 -6.19 -7.62 6.51
N LEU A 42 -5.78 -7.03 5.40
CA LEU A 42 -6.46 -7.08 4.11
C LEU A 42 -5.45 -7.45 3.03
N GLU A 43 -5.84 -8.34 2.11
CA GLU A 43 -5.06 -8.59 0.90
C GLU A 43 -5.68 -7.85 -0.28
N LEU A 44 -4.82 -7.24 -1.10
CA LEU A 44 -5.16 -6.58 -2.36
C LEU A 44 -4.43 -7.30 -3.48
N ASN A 45 -5.18 -7.75 -4.49
CA ASN A 45 -4.62 -8.39 -5.69
C ASN A 45 -4.47 -7.36 -6.82
N GLU A 46 -3.84 -7.77 -7.92
CA GLU A 46 -3.74 -6.96 -9.13
C GLU A 46 -5.10 -6.41 -9.56
N GLY A 47 -5.16 -5.10 -9.82
CA GLY A 47 -6.39 -4.41 -10.19
C GLY A 47 -7.23 -3.92 -9.00
N ASP A 48 -6.91 -4.30 -7.77
CA ASP A 48 -7.59 -3.79 -6.58
C ASP A 48 -7.11 -2.39 -6.23
N GLY A 49 -8.04 -1.58 -5.72
CA GLY A 49 -7.78 -0.24 -5.22
C GLY A 49 -8.40 -0.03 -3.84
N ILE A 50 -7.73 0.76 -3.01
CA ILE A 50 -8.21 1.13 -1.67
C ILE A 50 -8.01 2.60 -1.40
N TYR A 51 -8.98 3.18 -0.70
CA TYR A 51 -8.88 4.50 -0.12
C TYR A 51 -8.63 4.41 1.39
N LEU A 52 -7.72 5.23 1.88
CA LEU A 52 -7.29 5.27 3.28
C LEU A 52 -7.47 6.69 3.79
N ASP A 53 -8.31 6.84 4.82
CA ASP A 53 -8.49 8.11 5.51
C ASP A 53 -7.19 8.57 6.19
N SER A 54 -7.04 9.89 6.33
CA SER A 54 -5.86 10.54 6.91
C SER A 54 -5.53 10.13 8.35
N SER A 55 -6.51 9.63 9.11
CA SER A 55 -6.34 9.15 10.48
C SER A 55 -5.83 7.70 10.56
N LEU A 56 -5.90 6.95 9.46
CA LEU A 56 -5.57 5.53 9.43
C LEU A 56 -4.06 5.32 9.25
N ARG A 57 -3.41 4.71 10.24
CA ARG A 57 -2.04 4.19 10.06
C ARG A 57 -2.13 2.81 9.43
N CYS A 58 -1.41 2.64 8.34
CA CYS A 58 -1.34 1.38 7.64
C CYS A 58 0.08 1.04 7.23
N GLN A 59 0.38 -0.25 7.17
CA GLN A 59 1.60 -0.79 6.60
C GLN A 59 1.23 -1.63 5.38
N LEU A 60 1.95 -1.43 4.28
CA LEU A 60 1.85 -2.27 3.08
C LEU A 60 3.01 -3.27 3.06
N SER A 61 2.79 -4.45 2.53
CA SER A 61 3.84 -5.47 2.35
C SER A 61 3.56 -6.32 1.11
N SER A 62 4.57 -7.00 0.58
CA SER A 62 4.35 -8.11 -0.35
C SER A 62 3.86 -9.33 0.45
N SER A 63 2.75 -9.94 0.05
CA SER A 63 2.14 -11.05 0.80
C SER A 63 2.80 -12.41 0.57
N ASP A 64 3.42 -12.61 -0.59
CA ASP A 64 3.91 -13.92 -1.07
C ASP A 64 5.42 -13.95 -1.33
N GLY A 65 6.13 -12.87 -0.99
CA GLY A 65 7.55 -12.70 -1.29
C GLY A 65 7.82 -12.41 -2.77
N GLY A 66 6.78 -12.33 -3.60
CA GLY A 66 6.84 -11.94 -4.99
C GLY A 66 7.05 -10.44 -5.17
N GLU A 67 7.21 -10.05 -6.44
CA GLU A 67 7.25 -8.65 -6.83
C GLU A 67 5.86 -8.01 -6.66
N VAL A 68 5.81 -6.87 -5.98
CA VAL A 68 4.61 -6.05 -5.89
C VAL A 68 4.89 -4.66 -6.43
N SER A 69 3.97 -4.14 -7.25
CA SER A 69 4.02 -2.78 -7.77
C SER A 69 2.69 -2.09 -7.53
N ILE A 70 2.72 -0.89 -6.98
CA ILE A 70 1.54 -0.09 -6.66
C ILE A 70 1.70 1.35 -7.17
N VAL A 71 0.56 2.00 -7.42
CA VAL A 71 0.47 3.46 -7.47
C VAL A 71 -0.15 3.95 -6.18
N ALA A 72 0.50 4.91 -5.53
CA ALA A 72 -0.04 5.62 -4.39
C ALA A 72 -0.29 7.08 -4.75
N LEU A 73 -1.49 7.59 -4.50
CA LEU A 73 -1.83 9.01 -4.57
C LEU A 73 -1.97 9.52 -3.14
N VAL A 74 -1.21 10.54 -2.77
CA VAL A 74 -1.29 11.16 -1.44
C VAL A 74 -1.91 12.55 -1.56
N ALA A 75 -3.02 12.78 -0.87
CA ALA A 75 -3.62 14.09 -0.68
C ALA A 75 -3.23 14.61 0.71
N ARG A 76 -2.71 15.84 0.75
CA ARG A 76 -2.34 16.54 2.00
C ARG A 76 -3.40 17.55 2.37
#